data_AF-A0A819N9U8-F1
#
_entry.id   AF-A0A819N9U8-F1
#
_cell.length_a   1.000
_cell.length_b   1.000
_cell.length_c   1.000
_cell.angle_alpha   90.00
_cell.angle_beta   90.00
_cell.angle_gamma   90.00
#
_symmetry.space_group_name_H-M   'P 1'
#
loop_
_entity.id
_entity.type
_entity.pdbx_description
1 polymer ?
#
loop_
_entity_poly.entity_id
_entity_poly.type
_entity_poly.pdbx_seq_one_letter_code
_entity_poly.pdbx_strand_id
1 'polypeptide(L)'
;LPMLLKGGTAYSAGLKVADQSIAADGTASSVVMIFMSDGANCGGEDPVALIHQLKQKYGGNHNFICHTVGFGSGIAPGSAEAKLLANMASTGGGQTYSAKDAVQLKSVFGNIAANSTTSDTLVQRFSEILAREISVKIMVDYL
;
A
#
# COMPACT_ATOMS: atom_id res chain seq x y z
N LEU A 1 -24.30 5.10 -22.16
CA LEU A 1 -22.97 4.51 -22.45
C LEU A 1 -22.03 4.94 -21.34
N PRO A 2 -21.60 4.04 -20.44
CA PRO A 2 -20.72 4.42 -19.35
C PRO A 2 -19.34 4.74 -19.92
N MET A 3 -18.84 5.93 -19.62
CA MET A 3 -17.50 6.36 -19.99
C MET A 3 -16.48 5.50 -19.25
N LEU A 4 -15.76 4.66 -20.00
CA LEU A 4 -14.45 4.16 -19.62
C LEU A 4 -13.55 5.38 -19.39
N LEU A 5 -13.38 5.76 -18.12
CA LEU A 5 -12.39 6.74 -17.69
C LEU A 5 -11.02 6.24 -18.14
N LYS A 6 -10.39 6.98 -19.05
CA LYS A 6 -8.99 6.76 -19.46
C LYS A 6 -8.13 6.59 -18.20
N GLY A 7 -7.53 5.41 -18.09
CA GLY A 7 -6.83 4.93 -16.89
C GLY A 7 -5.70 5.86 -16.45
N GLY A 8 -5.95 6.58 -15.36
CA GLY A 8 -4.92 7.21 -14.55
C GLY A 8 -5.00 6.63 -13.14
N THR A 9 -3.86 6.37 -12.53
CA THR A 9 -3.83 5.84 -11.16
C THR A 9 -4.03 7.00 -10.19
N ALA A 10 -5.21 7.07 -9.55
CA ALA A 10 -5.49 8.05 -8.50
C ALA A 10 -5.27 7.41 -7.12
N TYR A 11 -4.21 7.80 -6.43
CA TYR A 11 -3.83 7.20 -5.15
C TYR A 11 -4.91 7.42 -4.08
N SER A 12 -5.59 8.56 -4.14
CA SER A 12 -6.67 8.94 -3.23
C SER A 12 -7.82 7.94 -3.22
N ALA A 13 -8.13 7.28 -4.35
CA ALA A 13 -9.21 6.30 -4.39
C ALA A 13 -8.89 5.07 -3.53
N GLY A 14 -7.68 4.53 -3.64
CA GLY A 14 -7.22 3.40 -2.83
C GLY A 14 -7.16 3.75 -1.34
N LEU A 15 -6.70 4.97 -1.00
CA LEU A 15 -6.65 5.44 0.38
C LEU A 15 -8.04 5.58 1.02
N LYS A 16 -9.04 6.03 0.26
CA LYS A 16 -10.43 6.12 0.74
C LYS A 16 -11.04 4.74 1.01
N VAL A 17 -10.77 3.76 0.14
CA VAL A 17 -11.21 2.38 0.38
C VAL A 17 -10.53 1.82 1.64
N ALA A 18 -9.26 2.12 1.85
CA ALA A 18 -8.56 1.70 3.06
C ALA A 18 -9.14 2.36 4.32
N ASP A 19 -9.51 3.64 4.28
CA ASP A 19 -10.21 4.31 5.40
C ASP A 19 -11.51 3.60 5.76
N GLN A 20 -12.31 3.22 4.76
CA GLN A 20 -13.57 2.51 4.96
C GLN A 20 -13.35 1.13 5.58
N SER A 21 -12.34 0.39 5.12
CA SER A 21 -12.00 -0.93 5.66
C SER A 21 -11.54 -0.85 7.12
N ILE A 22 -10.72 0.14 7.48
CA ILE A 22 -10.28 0.34 8.86
C ILE A 22 -11.46 0.74 9.74
N ALA A 23 -12.34 1.64 9.26
CA ALA A 23 -13.53 2.04 10.01
C ALA A 23 -14.52 0.89 10.22
N ALA A 24 -14.61 -0.04 9.26
CA ALA A 24 -15.45 -1.23 9.36
C ALA A 24 -14.90 -2.25 10.38
N ASP A 25 -13.57 -2.30 10.56
CA ASP A 25 -12.91 -3.13 11.58
C ASP A 25 -12.46 -2.29 12.79
N GLY A 26 -13.44 -1.86 13.59
CA GLY A 26 -13.21 -1.10 14.82
C GLY A 26 -12.54 -1.91 15.95
N THR A 27 -12.20 -3.18 15.74
CA THR A 27 -11.63 -4.06 16.78
C THR A 27 -10.11 -4.17 16.72
N ALA A 28 -9.49 -3.76 15.62
CA ALA A 28 -8.05 -3.85 15.43
C ALA A 28 -7.30 -2.85 16.34
N SER A 29 -6.44 -3.33 17.24
CA SER A 29 -5.60 -2.46 18.10
C SER A 29 -4.36 -1.90 17.39
N SER A 30 -4.02 -2.43 16.22
CA SER A 30 -2.90 -2.01 15.39
C SER A 30 -3.26 -2.14 13.91
N VAL A 31 -3.03 -1.09 13.13
CA VAL A 31 -3.32 -1.03 11.69
C VAL A 31 -2.03 -0.78 10.93
N VAL A 32 -1.61 -1.78 10.15
CA VAL A 32 -0.48 -1.67 9.23
C VAL A 32 -1.03 -1.58 7.80
N MET A 33 -0.91 -0.40 7.20
CA MET A 33 -1.24 -0.16 5.80
C MET A 33 0.00 -0.35 4.94
N ILE A 34 -0.12 -1.11 3.86
CA ILE A 34 0.93 -1.24 2.84
C ILE A 34 0.37 -0.72 1.52
N PHE A 35 0.84 0.44 1.09
CA PHE A 35 0.43 1.05 -0.17
C PHE A 35 1.44 0.71 -1.27
N MET A 36 0.98 0.04 -2.32
CA MET A 36 1.83 -0.38 -3.43
C MET A 36 1.40 0.32 -4.73
N SER A 37 2.37 0.81 -5.49
CA SER A 37 2.12 1.36 -6.82
C SER A 37 3.30 1.12 -7.76
N ASP A 38 3.01 0.97 -9.04
CA ASP A 38 3.95 0.77 -10.14
C ASP A 38 3.99 1.96 -11.12
N GLY A 39 3.23 3.03 -10.86
CA GLY A 39 3.09 4.17 -11.76
C GLY A 39 2.97 5.50 -11.02
N ALA A 40 2.69 6.57 -11.76
CA ALA A 40 2.53 7.91 -11.20
C ALA A 40 1.10 8.16 -10.70
N ASN A 41 0.98 9.05 -9.71
CA ASN A 41 -0.32 9.56 -9.30
C ASN A 41 -0.83 10.56 -10.35
N CYS A 42 -1.89 10.21 -11.07
CA CYS A 42 -2.41 10.99 -12.21
C CYS A 42 -3.56 11.95 -11.83
N GLY A 43 -3.75 12.25 -10.54
CA GLY A 43 -4.75 13.20 -10.05
C GLY A 43 -5.39 12.79 -8.74
N GLY A 44 -6.52 13.42 -8.41
CA GLY A 44 -7.24 13.20 -7.16
C GLY A 44 -6.77 14.10 -6.03
N GLU A 45 -7.14 13.74 -4.80
CA GLU A 45 -6.71 14.44 -3.58
C GLU A 45 -5.23 14.14 -3.28
N ASP A 46 -4.58 15.05 -2.55
CA ASP A 46 -3.19 14.86 -2.13
C ASP A 46 -3.07 13.61 -1.23
N PRO A 47 -2.37 12.55 -1.68
CA PRO A 47 -2.27 11.32 -0.91
C PRO A 47 -1.47 11.50 0.37
N VAL A 48 -0.55 12.48 0.45
CA VAL A 48 0.18 12.76 1.70
C VAL A 48 -0.76 13.36 2.74
N ALA A 49 -1.61 14.31 2.35
CA ALA A 49 -2.65 14.87 3.22
C ALA A 49 -3.64 13.79 3.71
N LEU A 50 -4.01 12.84 2.85
CA LEU A 50 -4.87 11.72 3.22
C LEU A 50 -4.18 10.78 4.23
N ILE A 51 -2.91 10.44 4.04
CA ILE A 51 -2.17 9.64 5.04
C ILE A 51 -2.06 10.39 6.37
N HIS A 52 -1.85 11.71 6.34
CA HIS A 52 -1.85 12.51 7.56
C HIS A 52 -3.19 12.45 8.29
N GLN A 53 -4.32 12.57 7.57
CA GLN A 53 -5.66 12.43 8.14
C GLN A 53 -5.88 11.03 8.75
N LEU A 54 -5.46 9.97 8.05
CA LEU A 54 -5.52 8.60 8.56
C LEU A 54 -4.68 8.43 9.83
N LYS A 55 -3.46 8.98 9.86
CA LYS A 55 -2.59 8.96 11.03
C LYS A 55 -3.22 9.70 12.21
N GLN A 56 -3.86 10.83 11.99
CA GLN A 56 -4.57 11.55 13.06
C GLN A 56 -5.78 10.77 13.57
N LYS A 57 -6.56 10.17 12.65
CA LYS A 57 -7.77 9.43 12.97
C LYS A 57 -7.49 8.12 13.71
N TYR A 58 -6.44 7.40 13.32
CA TYR A 58 -6.17 6.03 13.79
C TYR A 58 -4.86 5.88 14.58
N GLY A 59 -4.02 6.91 14.67
CA GLY A 59 -2.72 6.83 15.34
C GLY A 59 -2.82 6.64 16.86
N GLY A 60 -3.83 7.22 17.51
CA GLY A 60 -4.01 7.12 18.96
C GLY A 60 -4.63 5.79 19.42
N ASN A 61 -5.63 5.28 18.69
CA ASN A 61 -6.42 4.12 19.12
C ASN A 61 -6.01 2.82 18.44
N HIS A 62 -5.41 2.90 17.25
CA HIS A 62 -5.14 1.76 16.38
C HIS A 62 -3.68 1.70 15.91
N ASN A 63 -2.76 2.43 16.56
CA ASN A 63 -1.33 2.44 16.26
C ASN A 63 -1.01 2.44 14.75
N PHE A 64 -1.69 3.30 13.99
CA PHE A 64 -1.62 3.30 12.54
C PHE A 64 -0.19 3.48 12.01
N ILE A 65 0.25 2.63 11.09
CA ILE A 65 1.52 2.73 10.35
C ILE A 65 1.25 2.55 8.86
N CYS A 66 1.82 3.41 8.01
CA CYS A 66 1.78 3.25 6.55
C CYS A 66 3.17 2.99 5.99
N HIS A 67 3.35 1.84 5.34
CA HIS A 67 4.49 1.54 4.49
C HIS A 67 4.12 1.74 3.02
N THR A 68 5.11 2.09 2.20
CA THR A 68 4.93 2.22 0.75
C THR A 68 5.86 1.29 -0.02
N VAL A 69 5.39 0.77 -1.15
CA VAL A 69 6.18 -0.12 -2.03
C VAL A 69 6.09 0.39 -3.46
N GLY A 70 7.22 0.82 -4.02
CA GLY A 70 7.35 1.04 -5.46
C GLY A 70 7.58 -0.29 -6.17
N PHE A 71 6.62 -0.73 -6.99
CA PHE A 71 6.68 -2.02 -7.68
C PHE A 71 7.09 -1.87 -9.15
N GLY A 72 7.92 -2.79 -9.64
CA GLY A 72 8.37 -2.83 -11.03
C GLY A 72 9.39 -1.73 -11.36
N SER A 73 9.48 -1.39 -12.65
CA SER A 73 10.43 -0.40 -13.19
C SER A 73 9.83 0.98 -13.39
N GLY A 74 8.52 1.15 -13.17
CA GLY A 74 7.81 2.41 -13.42
C GLY A 74 8.12 3.52 -12.41
N ILE A 75 8.74 3.19 -11.28
CA ILE A 75 9.14 4.16 -10.25
C ILE A 75 10.66 4.13 -10.11
N ALA A 76 11.33 5.08 -10.76
CA ALA A 76 12.78 5.21 -10.70
C ALA A 76 13.24 5.82 -9.36
N PRO A 77 14.37 5.37 -8.78
CA PRO A 77 14.94 6.01 -7.60
C PRO A 77 15.14 7.51 -7.81
N GLY A 78 14.62 8.32 -6.87
CA GLY A 78 14.71 9.78 -6.93
C GLY A 78 13.66 10.48 -7.81
N SER A 79 12.78 9.73 -8.49
CA SER A 79 11.65 10.30 -9.23
C SER A 79 10.65 11.01 -8.32
N ALA A 80 9.73 11.79 -8.89
CA ALA A 80 8.68 12.47 -8.13
C ALA A 80 7.77 11.45 -7.42
N GLU A 81 7.51 10.31 -8.06
CA GLU A 81 6.70 9.20 -7.56
C GLU A 81 7.40 8.51 -6.40
N ALA A 82 8.72 8.25 -6.51
CA ALA A 82 9.50 7.69 -5.42
C ALA A 82 9.51 8.63 -4.20
N LYS A 83 9.64 9.94 -4.42
CA LYS A 83 9.56 10.96 -3.36
C LYS A 83 8.16 11.03 -2.75
N LEU A 84 7.11 10.92 -3.56
CA LEU A 84 5.73 10.90 -3.08
C LEU A 84 5.47 9.69 -2.17
N LEU A 85 5.89 8.49 -2.60
CA LEU A 85 5.79 7.28 -1.79
C LEU A 85 6.62 7.40 -0.50
N ALA A 86 7.79 8.02 -0.56
CA ALA A 86 8.60 8.32 0.63
C ALA A 86 7.89 9.26 1.61
N ASN A 87 7.30 10.34 1.11
CA ASN A 87 6.56 11.28 1.93
C ASN A 87 5.32 10.64 2.56
N MET A 88 4.59 9.81 1.81
CA MET A 88 3.45 9.05 2.33
C MET A 88 3.87 8.12 3.47
N ALA A 89 4.89 7.29 3.28
CA ALA A 89 5.36 6.38 4.32
C ALA A 89 5.85 7.13 5.56
N SER A 90 6.65 8.18 5.37
CA SER A 90 7.15 9.02 6.45
C SER A 90 6.01 9.67 7.24
N THR A 91 5.00 10.20 6.55
CA THR A 91 3.80 10.78 7.19
C THR A 91 3.01 9.75 7.99
N GLY A 92 2.93 8.51 7.52
CA GLY A 92 2.30 7.41 8.25
C GLY A 92 3.16 6.84 9.38
N GLY A 93 4.43 7.22 9.48
CA GLY A 93 5.40 6.65 10.44
C GLY A 93 5.94 5.27 10.04
N GLY A 94 5.82 4.89 8.76
CA GLY A 94 6.40 3.65 8.23
C GLY A 94 7.63 3.90 7.36
N GLN A 95 7.86 2.97 6.43
CA GLN A 95 9.06 2.91 5.59
C GLN A 95 8.69 2.70 4.13
N THR A 96 9.58 3.14 3.24
CA THR A 96 9.43 2.97 1.80
C THR A 96 10.34 1.86 1.31
N TYR A 97 9.78 1.01 0.46
CA TYR A 97 10.45 -0.13 -0.15
C TYR A 97 10.34 -0.06 -1.67
N SER A 98 11.20 -0.82 -2.33
CA SER A 98 11.11 -1.06 -3.77
C SER A 98 11.19 -2.55 -4.02
N ALA A 99 10.40 -3.04 -4.97
CA ALA A 99 10.42 -4.43 -5.40
C ALA A 99 10.29 -4.47 -6.92
N LYS A 100 11.27 -5.05 -7.61
CA LYS A 100 11.24 -5.15 -9.08
C LYS A 100 10.43 -6.35 -9.59
N ASP A 101 10.23 -7.34 -8.73
CA ASP A 101 9.62 -8.62 -9.06
C ASP A 101 8.91 -9.22 -7.82
N ALA A 102 8.18 -10.32 -8.04
CA ALA A 102 7.43 -11.00 -6.99
C ALA A 102 8.31 -11.57 -5.86
N VAL A 103 9.57 -11.92 -6.15
CA VAL A 103 10.51 -12.48 -5.15
C VAL A 103 10.95 -11.38 -4.19
N GLN A 104 11.35 -10.22 -4.72
CA GLN A 104 11.68 -9.04 -3.95
C GLN A 104 10.46 -8.53 -3.17
N LEU A 105 9.28 -8.57 -3.79
CA LEU A 105 8.04 -8.18 -3.13
C LEU A 105 7.77 -9.07 -1.90
N LYS A 106 7.92 -10.39 -2.04
CA LYS A 106 7.81 -11.33 -0.92
C LYS A 106 8.81 -11.02 0.19
N SER A 107 10.05 -10.65 -0.15
CA SER A 107 11.06 -10.25 0.83
C SER A 107 10.68 -8.95 1.56
N VAL A 108 10.17 -7.95 0.84
CA VAL A 108 9.67 -6.69 1.43
C VAL A 108 8.55 -6.96 2.43
N PHE A 109 7.55 -7.76 2.06
CA PHE A 109 6.47 -8.13 2.98
C PHE A 109 6.99 -8.91 4.20
N GLY A 110 7.93 -9.83 4.00
CA GLY A 110 8.60 -10.55 5.10
C GLY A 110 9.29 -9.59 6.07
N ASN A 111 10.00 -8.57 5.56
CA ASN A 111 10.66 -7.56 6.38
C ASN A 111 9.65 -6.69 7.14
N ILE A 112 8.54 -6.29 6.52
CA ILE A 112 7.49 -5.51 7.19
C ILE A 112 6.88 -6.34 8.33
N ALA A 113 6.59 -7.61 8.07
CA ALA A 113 5.99 -8.49 9.06
C ALA A 113 6.94 -8.82 10.21
N ALA A 114 8.23 -9.04 9.94
CA ALA A 114 9.25 -9.26 10.97
C ALA A 114 9.49 -8.03 11.87
N ASN A 115 9.30 -6.83 11.34
CA ASN A 115 9.42 -5.58 12.10
C ASN A 115 8.11 -5.15 12.78
N SER A 116 6.98 -5.79 12.45
CA SER A 116 5.71 -5.61 13.14
C SER A 116 5.65 -6.61 14.29
N THR A 117 5.36 -6.16 15.52
CA THR A 117 5.35 -6.98 16.76
C THR A 117 4.31 -8.13 16.76
N THR A 118 3.64 -8.36 15.63
CA THR A 118 2.57 -9.34 15.37
C THR A 118 2.93 -10.19 14.15
N SER A 119 4.17 -10.68 14.10
CA SER A 119 4.80 -11.18 12.87
C SER A 119 4.14 -12.42 12.27
N ASP A 120 3.71 -13.39 13.07
CA ASP A 120 3.30 -14.71 12.53
C ASP A 120 1.94 -14.67 11.81
N THR A 121 0.96 -13.97 12.37
CA THR A 121 -0.37 -13.86 11.74
C THR A 121 -0.34 -12.98 10.50
N LEU A 122 0.51 -11.93 10.49
CA LEU A 122 0.70 -11.08 9.32
C LEU A 122 1.40 -11.84 8.18
N VAL A 123 2.50 -12.55 8.45
CA VAL A 123 3.20 -13.36 7.44
C VAL A 123 2.25 -14.39 6.81
N GLN A 124 1.43 -15.07 7.62
CA GLN A 124 0.45 -16.05 7.14
C GLN A 124 -0.59 -15.40 6.21
N ARG A 125 -1.23 -14.31 6.65
CA ARG A 125 -2.24 -13.58 5.87
C ARG A 125 -1.66 -12.98 4.58
N PHE A 126 -0.45 -12.43 4.63
CA PHE A 126 0.20 -11.90 3.45
C PHE A 126 0.58 -12.99 2.44
N SER A 127 1.01 -14.16 2.93
CA SER A 127 1.29 -15.30 2.05
C SER A 127 0.02 -15.77 1.32
N GLU A 128 -1.13 -15.78 2.01
CA GLU A 128 -2.44 -16.11 1.42
C GLU A 128 -2.90 -15.06 0.40
N ILE A 129 -2.75 -13.76 0.70
CA ILE A 129 -3.13 -12.67 -0.21
C ILE A 129 -2.23 -12.66 -1.44
N LEU A 130 -0.91 -12.77 -1.27
CA LEU A 130 0.04 -12.81 -2.38
C LEU A 130 -0.19 -14.02 -3.28
N ALA A 131 -0.46 -15.20 -2.70
CA ALA A 131 -0.81 -16.37 -3.49
C ALA A 131 -2.06 -16.12 -4.34
N ARG A 132 -3.09 -15.48 -3.77
CA ARG A 132 -4.33 -15.15 -4.47
C ARG A 132 -4.12 -14.12 -5.59
N GLU A 133 -3.46 -13.01 -5.30
CA GLU A 133 -3.25 -11.91 -6.26
C GLU A 133 -2.30 -12.30 -7.39
N ILE A 134 -1.23 -13.05 -7.10
CA ILE A 134 -0.31 -13.57 -8.13
C ILE A 134 -1.03 -14.59 -9.01
N SER A 135 -1.87 -15.46 -8.45
CA SER A 135 -2.69 -16.39 -9.23
C SER A 135 -3.66 -15.68 -10.17
N VAL A 136 -4.30 -14.59 -9.73
CA VAL A 136 -5.23 -13.82 -10.58
C VAL A 136 -4.48 -13.07 -11.67
N LYS A 137 -3.34 -12.44 -11.36
CA LYS A 137 -2.57 -11.67 -12.34
C LYS A 137 -1.94 -12.56 -13.43
N ILE A 138 -1.45 -13.75 -13.07
CA ILE A 138 -0.95 -14.74 -14.04
C ILE A 138 -2.09 -15.27 -14.92
N MET A 139 -3.30 -15.45 -14.39
CA MET A 139 -4.43 -15.94 -15.17
C MET A 139 -4.96 -14.91 -16.18
N VAL A 140 -4.81 -13.61 -15.89
CA VAL A 140 -5.22 -12.51 -16.78
C VAL A 140 -4.15 -12.22 -17.85
N ASP A 141 -2.86 -12.41 -17.56
CA ASP A 141 -1.79 -12.19 -18.55
C ASP A 141 -1.59 -13.37 -19.54
N TYR A 142 -2.22 -14.53 -19.29
CA TYR A 142 -2.12 -15.75 -20.12
C TYR A 142 -3.42 -16.19 -20.82
N LEU A 143 -4.50 -15.40 -20.72
CA LEU A 143 -5.75 -15.58 -21.49
C LEU A 143 -5.97 -14.38 -22.42
#